data_AF-A0AAU6WRE7-F1
#
_entry.id   AF-A0AAU6WRE7-F1
#
_cell.length_a   1.000
_cell.length_b   1.000
_cell.length_c   1.000
_cell.angle_alpha   90.00
_cell.angle_beta   90.00
_cell.angle_gamma   90.00
#
_symmetry.space_group_name_H-M   'P 1'
#
loop_
_entity.id
_entity.type
_entity.pdbx_description
1 polymer ?
#
loop_
_entity_poly.entity_id
_entity_poly.type
_entity_poly.pdbx_seq_one_letter_code
_entity_poly.pdbx_strand_id
1 'polypeptide(L)'
;MNYFLRLKNDAAGLWHFIQKPNDDQIHISPKNRFLLIFNLLLIEVILHFIIVFPCNYLVENVITVQEAYPLSNLTLLNLFLLAVITAPLLEEILFRYSLRYHQLFSRFISREKWNRIFPYLVYFSAVAFGFVHLGNYVNDSWKFYALSPLVIISQLSGGFILSYIRVRLNILYSLLYHALWNMLFAIVVPFVILFFTPPFTAHTSYYSIRIEQEAFLLPGDAISLEANIQDDKIYNLKTDHYQLQYLLDYLYGTNHHITDEDMVNIRFTSKKGISKEEFLDLLKKNYKIKEK
;
A
#
# COMPACT_ATOMS: atom_id res chain seq x y z
N MET A 1 34.23 -9.00 2.32
CA MET A 1 33.22 -9.52 3.27
C MET A 1 32.15 -10.23 2.46
N ASN A 2 31.81 -11.47 2.80
CA ASN A 2 30.70 -12.20 2.17
C ASN A 2 29.40 -11.38 2.32
N TYR A 3 28.62 -11.26 1.25
CA TYR A 3 27.35 -10.51 1.25
C TYR A 3 26.38 -11.04 2.32
N PHE A 4 26.26 -12.35 2.49
CA PHE A 4 25.41 -12.95 3.52
C PHE A 4 25.84 -12.58 4.95
N LEU A 5 27.15 -12.48 5.18
CA LEU A 5 27.67 -12.04 6.47
C LEU A 5 27.31 -10.57 6.72
N ARG A 6 27.36 -9.72 5.68
CA ARG A 6 26.90 -8.34 5.78
C ARG A 6 25.41 -8.26 6.11
N LEU A 7 24.56 -8.94 5.35
CA LEU A 7 23.11 -8.96 5.57
C LEU A 7 22.76 -9.41 6.98
N LYS A 8 23.43 -10.47 7.46
CA LYS A 8 23.30 -10.96 8.85
C LYS A 8 23.69 -9.89 9.86
N ASN A 9 24.79 -9.17 9.65
CA ASN A 9 25.24 -8.12 10.56
C ASN A 9 24.28 -6.92 10.57
N ASP A 10 23.76 -6.53 9.41
CA ASP A 10 22.80 -5.42 9.29
C ASP A 10 21.47 -5.79 9.99
N ALA A 11 20.98 -7.02 9.81
CA ALA A 11 19.82 -7.55 10.51
C ALA A 11 20.03 -7.62 12.03
N ALA A 12 21.20 -8.09 12.48
CA ALA A 12 21.54 -8.13 13.90
C ALA A 12 21.64 -6.71 14.49
N GLY A 13 22.13 -5.74 13.73
CA GLY A 13 22.19 -4.33 14.13
C GLY A 13 20.79 -3.73 14.33
N LEU A 14 19.87 -3.99 13.39
CA LEU A 14 18.46 -3.60 13.53
C LEU A 14 17.83 -4.26 14.76
N TRP A 15 18.00 -5.56 14.93
CA TRP A 15 17.46 -6.30 16.07
C TRP A 15 17.97 -5.77 17.40
N HIS A 16 19.28 -5.55 17.54
CA HIS A 16 19.87 -4.99 18.75
C HIS A 16 19.33 -3.58 19.05
N PHE A 17 19.13 -2.75 18.02
CA PHE A 17 18.52 -1.44 18.20
C PHE A 17 17.07 -1.53 18.69
N ILE A 18 16.25 -2.42 18.13
CA ILE A 18 14.86 -2.60 18.56
C ILE A 18 14.80 -3.06 20.02
N GLN A 19 15.72 -3.93 20.45
CA GLN A 19 15.79 -4.40 21.84
C GLN A 19 16.25 -3.30 22.81
N LYS A 20 17.21 -2.46 22.41
CA LYS A 20 17.76 -1.40 23.26
C LYS A 20 18.14 -0.18 22.43
N PRO A 21 17.18 0.70 22.09
CA PRO A 21 17.46 1.87 21.28
C PRO A 21 18.42 2.82 21.99
N ASN A 22 19.36 3.37 21.24
CA ASN A 22 20.25 4.47 21.66
C ASN A 22 20.34 5.48 20.52
N ASP A 23 20.75 6.72 20.82
CA ASP A 23 20.76 7.81 19.85
C ASP A 23 22.08 7.92 19.06
N ASP A 24 22.91 6.87 19.08
CA ASP A 24 24.22 6.87 18.47
C ASP A 24 24.16 6.75 16.94
N GLN A 25 24.97 7.55 16.27
CA GLN A 25 25.16 7.47 14.82
C GLN A 25 26.29 6.52 14.47
N ILE A 26 26.20 5.92 13.28
CA ILE A 26 27.31 5.16 12.68
C ILE A 26 27.99 5.99 11.60
N HIS A 27 29.31 5.98 11.62
CA HIS A 27 30.13 6.69 10.65
C HIS A 27 30.68 5.69 9.63
N ILE A 28 29.92 5.47 8.57
CA ILE A 28 30.27 4.57 7.46
C ILE A 28 30.28 5.31 6.12
N SER A 29 31.04 4.77 5.16
CA SER A 29 31.16 5.32 3.80
C SER A 29 29.81 5.36 3.06
N PRO A 30 29.61 6.27 2.09
CA PRO A 30 28.36 6.37 1.33
C PRO A 30 27.92 5.03 0.70
N LYS A 31 28.87 4.28 0.14
CA LYS A 31 28.62 2.92 -0.38
C LYS A 31 28.03 1.99 0.68
N ASN A 32 28.59 2.02 1.89
CA ASN A 32 28.09 1.18 2.98
C ASN A 32 26.72 1.64 3.52
N ARG A 33 26.40 2.94 3.44
CA ARG A 33 25.05 3.45 3.76
C ARG A 33 24.02 2.94 2.77
N PHE A 34 24.35 2.98 1.47
CA PHE A 34 23.48 2.45 0.42
C PHE A 34 23.26 0.94 0.59
N LEU A 35 24.32 0.16 0.85
CA LEU A 35 24.21 -1.27 1.10
C LEU A 35 23.36 -1.58 2.35
N LEU A 36 23.48 -0.77 3.41
CA LEU A 36 22.63 -0.92 4.60
C LEU A 36 21.16 -0.68 4.25
N ILE A 37 20.84 0.41 3.55
CA ILE A 37 19.49 0.74 3.09
C ILE A 37 18.91 -0.38 2.23
N PHE A 38 19.68 -0.87 1.26
CA PHE A 38 19.27 -1.98 0.40
C PHE A 38 19.01 -3.27 1.20
N ASN A 39 19.87 -3.59 2.16
CA ASN A 39 19.69 -4.78 3.00
C ASN A 39 18.47 -4.67 3.90
N LEU A 40 18.21 -3.49 4.48
CA LEU A 40 17.00 -3.24 5.27
C LEU A 40 15.74 -3.36 4.41
N LEU A 41 15.77 -2.83 3.18
CA LEU A 41 14.66 -2.96 2.24
C LEU A 41 14.40 -4.43 1.89
N LEU A 42 15.46 -5.21 1.63
CA LEU A 42 15.35 -6.64 1.39
C LEU A 42 14.76 -7.39 2.60
N ILE A 43 15.20 -7.06 3.82
CA ILE A 43 14.67 -7.63 5.06
C ILE A 43 13.18 -7.31 5.20
N GLU A 44 12.79 -6.06 4.96
CA GLU A 44 11.39 -5.65 5.08
C GLU A 44 10.51 -6.32 4.02
N VAL A 45 10.98 -6.45 2.78
CA VAL A 45 10.28 -7.22 1.73
C VAL A 45 10.11 -8.68 2.14
N ILE A 46 11.15 -9.34 2.66
CA ILE A 46 11.06 -10.72 3.15
C ILE A 46 10.05 -10.82 4.29
N LEU A 47 10.07 -9.87 5.23
CA LEU A 47 9.09 -9.81 6.32
C LEU A 47 7.67 -9.62 5.80
N HIS A 48 7.48 -8.87 4.72
CA HIS A 48 6.16 -8.72 4.09
C HIS A 48 5.62 -10.04 3.56
N PHE A 49 6.43 -10.79 2.81
CA PHE A 49 6.00 -12.08 2.28
C PHE A 49 5.78 -13.15 3.35
N ILE A 50 6.61 -13.18 4.40
CA ILE A 50 6.58 -14.26 5.41
C ILE A 50 5.59 -13.95 6.55
N ILE A 51 5.37 -12.68 6.88
CA ILE A 51 4.59 -12.28 8.05
C ILE A 51 3.38 -11.45 7.64
N VAL A 52 3.57 -10.33 6.94
CA VAL A 52 2.51 -9.36 6.66
C VAL A 52 1.40 -9.98 5.81
N PHE A 53 1.73 -10.60 4.68
CA PHE A 53 0.72 -11.20 3.79
C PHE A 53 -0.05 -12.35 4.45
N PRO A 54 0.57 -13.31 5.15
CA PRO A 54 -0.18 -14.30 5.91
C PRO A 54 -1.08 -13.68 6.99
N CYS A 55 -0.61 -12.66 7.71
CA CYS A 55 -1.43 -11.95 8.70
C CYS A 55 -2.65 -11.29 8.05
N ASN A 56 -2.46 -10.54 6.96
CA ASN A 56 -3.56 -9.89 6.24
C ASN A 56 -4.56 -10.92 5.71
N TYR A 57 -4.08 -12.02 5.11
CA TYR A 57 -4.94 -13.11 4.66
C TYR A 57 -5.78 -13.71 5.80
N LEU A 58 -5.19 -13.93 6.99
CA LEU A 58 -5.94 -14.43 8.15
C LEU A 58 -6.97 -13.40 8.64
N VAL A 59 -6.64 -12.12 8.62
CA VAL A 59 -7.54 -11.03 9.01
C VAL A 59 -8.73 -10.93 8.06
N GLU A 60 -8.50 -10.98 6.75
CA GLU A 60 -9.54 -10.91 5.70
C GLU A 60 -10.56 -12.06 5.78
N ASN A 61 -10.18 -13.20 6.37
CA ASN A 61 -11.10 -14.31 6.63
C ASN A 61 -12.05 -14.05 7.82
N VAL A 62 -11.78 -13.02 8.63
CA VAL A 62 -12.55 -12.71 9.85
C VAL A 62 -13.30 -11.38 9.72
N ILE A 63 -12.70 -10.39 9.06
CA ILE A 63 -13.25 -9.05 8.84
C ILE A 63 -13.05 -8.62 7.40
N THR A 64 -13.97 -7.82 6.87
CA THR A 64 -13.76 -7.15 5.57
C THR A 64 -12.98 -5.87 5.82
N VAL A 65 -11.82 -5.73 5.20
CA VAL A 65 -11.01 -4.51 5.27
C VAL A 65 -11.24 -3.74 3.98
N GLN A 66 -11.82 -2.54 4.08
CA GLN A 66 -12.05 -1.64 2.94
C GLN A 66 -11.13 -0.43 3.07
N GLU A 67 -10.54 0.03 1.97
CA GLU A 67 -9.74 1.26 1.96
C GLU A 67 -10.63 2.49 2.15
N ALA A 68 -10.17 3.46 2.94
CA ALA A 68 -10.87 4.72 3.16
C ALA A 68 -10.72 5.69 1.99
N TYR A 69 -9.53 5.69 1.38
CA TYR A 69 -9.17 6.57 0.28
C TYR A 69 -8.40 5.76 -0.78
N PRO A 70 -9.13 5.13 -1.71
CA PRO A 70 -8.56 4.32 -2.77
C PRO A 70 -7.46 5.05 -3.53
N LEU A 71 -6.23 4.53 -3.46
CA LEU A 71 -5.11 5.13 -4.19
C LEU A 71 -5.28 5.00 -5.71
N SER A 72 -6.07 4.01 -6.17
CA SER A 72 -6.40 3.79 -7.59
C SER A 72 -7.23 4.93 -8.20
N ASN A 73 -7.87 5.77 -7.39
CA ASN A 73 -8.60 6.96 -7.87
C ASN A 73 -7.67 8.13 -8.24
N LEU A 74 -6.39 8.06 -7.91
CA LEU A 74 -5.43 9.10 -8.23
C LEU A 74 -4.77 8.84 -9.59
N THR A 75 -4.44 9.90 -10.31
CA THR A 75 -3.51 9.80 -11.44
C THR A 75 -2.14 9.32 -10.94
N LEU A 76 -1.35 8.67 -11.79
CA LEU A 76 0.01 8.23 -11.45
C LEU A 76 0.86 9.40 -10.91
N LEU A 77 0.71 10.58 -11.50
CA LEU A 77 1.42 11.78 -11.05
C LEU A 77 0.99 12.20 -9.63
N ASN A 78 -0.32 12.24 -9.36
CA ASN A 78 -0.82 12.61 -8.05
C ASN A 78 -0.46 11.56 -6.99
N LEU A 79 -0.55 10.28 -7.34
CA LEU A 79 -0.12 9.18 -6.49
C LEU A 79 1.36 9.29 -6.14
N PHE A 80 2.22 9.54 -7.13
CA PHE A 80 3.65 9.73 -6.91
C PHE A 80 3.92 10.94 -6.00
N LEU A 81 3.35 12.11 -6.30
CA LEU A 81 3.54 13.31 -5.49
C LEU A 81 3.04 13.13 -4.06
N LEU A 82 1.91 12.45 -3.86
CA LEU A 82 1.32 12.23 -2.54
C LEU A 82 2.06 11.13 -1.77
N ALA A 83 2.03 9.90 -2.27
CA ALA A 83 2.48 8.71 -1.55
C ALA A 83 4.01 8.57 -1.52
N VAL A 84 4.74 9.03 -2.54
CA VAL A 84 6.20 8.86 -2.61
C VAL A 84 6.95 10.08 -2.07
N ILE A 85 6.37 11.28 -2.17
CA ILE A 85 7.04 12.52 -1.77
C ILE A 85 6.39 13.14 -0.53
N THR A 86 5.12 13.55 -0.64
CA THR A 86 4.49 14.43 0.36
C THR A 86 4.26 13.71 1.69
N ALA A 87 3.63 12.53 1.67
CA ALA A 87 3.36 11.76 2.88
C ALA A 87 4.66 11.35 3.59
N PRO A 88 5.66 10.73 2.93
CA PRO A 88 6.95 10.43 3.56
C PRO A 88 7.64 11.64 4.18
N LEU A 89 7.61 12.81 3.51
CA LEU A 89 8.21 14.03 4.04
C LEU A 89 7.53 14.47 5.35
N LEU A 90 6.20 14.55 5.36
CA LEU A 90 5.44 14.97 6.53
C LEU A 90 5.59 13.96 7.68
N GLU A 91 5.53 12.68 7.37
CA GLU A 91 5.63 11.60 8.36
C GLU A 91 7.03 11.53 8.98
N GLU A 92 8.09 11.68 8.18
CA GLU A 92 9.45 11.70 8.73
C GLU A 92 9.73 12.93 9.58
N ILE A 93 9.15 14.08 9.24
CA ILE A 93 9.21 15.27 10.11
C ILE A 93 8.43 15.00 11.41
N LEU A 94 7.19 14.52 11.32
CA LEU A 94 6.31 14.34 12.48
C LEU A 94 6.85 13.29 13.45
N PHE A 95 7.24 12.12 12.94
CA PHE A 95 7.56 10.96 13.77
C PHE A 95 9.07 10.86 14.08
N ARG A 96 9.95 11.33 13.18
CA ARG A 96 11.39 11.01 13.21
C ARG A 96 12.28 12.21 13.50
N TYR A 97 11.78 13.44 13.39
CA TYR A 97 12.56 14.62 13.75
C TYR A 97 13.05 14.58 15.20
N SER A 98 12.15 14.22 16.11
CA SER A 98 12.40 14.15 17.56
C SER A 98 13.38 13.04 17.96
N LEU A 99 13.67 12.06 17.11
CA LEU A 99 14.53 10.91 17.43
C LEU A 99 16.03 11.24 17.34
N ARG A 100 16.44 12.40 17.85
CA ARG A 100 17.86 12.78 17.94
C ARG A 100 18.08 13.87 18.98
N TYR A 101 19.04 13.65 19.87
CA TYR A 101 19.51 14.71 20.75
C TYR A 101 20.21 15.80 19.94
N HIS A 102 19.72 17.03 20.07
CA HIS A 102 20.28 18.19 19.41
C HIS A 102 20.11 19.44 20.28
N GLN A 103 20.61 20.58 19.80
CA GLN A 103 20.77 21.79 20.61
C GLN A 103 19.45 22.33 21.20
N LEU A 104 18.30 22.07 20.57
CA LEU A 104 17.01 22.47 21.15
C LEU A 104 16.68 21.63 22.38
N PHE A 105 16.80 20.30 22.28
CA PHE A 105 16.53 19.42 23.42
C PHE A 105 17.52 19.62 24.57
N SER A 106 18.79 19.92 24.28
CA SER A 106 19.77 20.18 25.34
C SER A 106 19.45 21.40 26.22
N ARG A 107 18.55 22.29 25.78
CA ARG A 107 18.06 23.42 26.59
C ARG A 107 17.05 22.99 27.66
N PHE A 108 16.39 21.84 27.47
CA PHE A 108 15.29 21.39 28.32
C PHE A 108 15.57 20.08 29.07
N ILE A 109 16.42 19.21 28.53
CA ILE A 109 16.74 17.90 29.10
C ILE A 109 18.26 17.63 29.05
N SER A 110 18.82 17.13 30.15
CA SER A 110 20.22 16.70 30.21
C SER A 110 20.45 15.44 29.38
N ARG A 111 21.69 15.21 28.92
CA ARG A 111 22.04 13.99 28.15
C ARG A 111 21.73 12.71 28.92
N GLU A 112 21.93 12.69 30.24
CA GLU A 112 21.61 11.53 31.07
C GLU A 112 20.10 11.22 31.08
N LYS A 113 19.27 12.25 31.29
CA LYS A 113 17.80 12.09 31.24
C LYS A 113 17.35 11.70 29.83
N TRP A 114 17.92 12.29 28.79
CA TRP A 114 17.67 11.93 27.40
C TRP A 114 17.91 10.44 27.13
N ASN A 115 19.08 9.92 27.51
CA ASN A 115 19.43 8.51 27.30
C ASN A 115 18.45 7.55 27.99
N ARG A 116 17.84 7.96 29.12
CA ARG A 116 16.80 7.18 29.81
C ARG A 116 15.47 7.20 29.08
N ILE A 117 15.08 8.33 28.50
CA ILE A 117 13.77 8.47 27.81
C ILE A 117 13.81 8.01 26.35
N PHE A 118 14.99 8.01 25.72
CA PHE A 118 15.15 7.78 24.28
C PHE A 118 14.55 6.45 23.78
N PRO A 119 14.71 5.31 24.47
CA PRO A 119 14.04 4.07 24.08
C PRO A 119 12.52 4.23 23.93
N TYR A 120 11.88 4.91 24.88
CA TYR A 120 10.43 5.15 24.85
C TYR A 120 10.03 6.07 23.70
N LEU A 121 10.86 7.05 23.32
CA LEU A 121 10.61 7.89 22.15
C LEU A 121 10.60 7.07 20.86
N VAL A 122 11.54 6.12 20.71
CA VAL A 122 11.58 5.23 19.54
C VAL A 122 10.37 4.32 19.50
N TYR A 123 10.01 3.67 20.61
CA TYR A 123 8.83 2.80 20.67
C TYR A 123 7.54 3.58 20.39
N PHE A 124 7.36 4.73 21.04
CA PHE A 124 6.20 5.58 20.82
C PHE A 124 6.12 6.04 19.36
N SER A 125 7.23 6.49 18.76
CA SER A 125 7.28 6.92 17.37
C SER A 125 6.88 5.80 16.40
N ALA A 126 7.44 4.60 16.54
CA ALA A 126 7.12 3.45 15.69
C ALA A 126 5.66 2.99 15.85
N VAL A 127 5.17 2.91 17.09
CA VAL A 127 3.79 2.50 17.38
C VAL A 127 2.80 3.55 16.88
N ALA A 128 2.99 4.82 17.21
CA ALA A 128 2.12 5.91 16.75
C ALA A 128 2.06 5.99 15.23
N PHE A 129 3.20 5.81 14.55
CA PHE A 129 3.26 5.73 13.10
C PHE A 129 2.37 4.60 12.56
N GLY A 130 2.48 3.39 13.09
CA GLY A 130 1.61 2.29 12.69
C GLY A 130 0.13 2.58 12.93
N PHE A 131 -0.24 3.07 14.12
CA PHE A 131 -1.64 3.33 14.47
C PHE A 131 -2.31 4.44 13.65
N VAL A 132 -1.57 5.46 13.22
CA VAL A 132 -2.12 6.47 12.31
C VAL A 132 -2.57 5.87 10.98
N HIS A 133 -1.93 4.79 10.53
CA HIS A 133 -2.31 4.09 9.29
C HIS A 133 -3.60 3.28 9.38
N LEU A 134 -4.19 3.11 10.57
CA LEU A 134 -5.56 2.60 10.65
C LEU A 134 -6.55 3.53 9.93
N GLY A 135 -6.23 4.82 9.80
CA GLY A 135 -7.01 5.79 9.03
C GLY A 135 -7.07 5.50 7.52
N ASN A 136 -6.25 4.57 7.01
CA ASN A 136 -6.32 4.12 5.63
C ASN A 136 -7.48 3.16 5.37
N TYR A 137 -8.19 2.72 6.42
CA TYR A 137 -9.26 1.74 6.31
C TYR A 137 -10.57 2.27 6.90
N VAL A 138 -11.70 1.83 6.32
CA VAL A 138 -13.05 2.06 6.86
C VAL A 138 -13.55 0.75 7.45
N ASN A 139 -13.76 0.74 8.76
CA ASN A 139 -14.36 -0.38 9.46
C ASN A 139 -14.92 0.08 10.82
N ASP A 140 -16.13 -0.35 11.16
CA ASP A 140 -16.82 -0.05 12.42
C ASP A 140 -16.87 -1.24 13.40
N SER A 141 -16.35 -2.40 12.98
CA SER A 141 -16.36 -3.62 13.78
C SER A 141 -15.34 -3.56 14.90
N TRP A 142 -15.75 -3.93 16.13
CA TRP A 142 -14.83 -4.09 17.25
C TRP A 142 -13.69 -5.09 16.94
N LYS A 143 -13.95 -6.08 16.08
CA LYS A 143 -12.94 -7.06 15.64
C LYS A 143 -11.80 -6.40 14.87
N PHE A 144 -12.09 -5.38 14.06
CA PHE A 144 -11.06 -4.61 13.36
C PHE A 144 -10.11 -3.93 14.33
N TYR A 145 -10.65 -3.26 15.36
CA TYR A 145 -9.82 -2.62 16.38
C TYR A 145 -9.05 -3.63 17.23
N ALA A 146 -9.64 -4.77 17.57
CA ALA A 146 -8.97 -5.85 18.30
C ALA A 146 -7.81 -6.48 17.49
N LEU A 147 -7.98 -6.60 16.17
CA LEU A 147 -6.97 -7.13 15.25
C LEU A 147 -6.05 -6.04 14.67
N SER A 148 -6.22 -4.78 15.08
CA SER A 148 -5.50 -3.65 14.50
C SER A 148 -3.98 -3.84 14.45
N PRO A 149 -3.28 -4.39 15.48
CA PRO A 149 -1.83 -4.59 15.38
C PRO A 149 -1.40 -5.53 14.23
N LEU A 150 -2.28 -6.44 13.81
CA LEU A 150 -2.04 -7.31 12.66
C LEU A 150 -2.34 -6.59 11.34
N VAL A 151 -3.39 -5.75 11.30
CA VAL A 151 -3.75 -4.94 10.13
C VAL A 151 -2.61 -3.97 9.76
N ILE A 152 -2.02 -3.31 10.77
CA ILE A 152 -0.95 -2.31 10.58
C ILE A 152 0.46 -2.89 10.80
N ILE A 153 0.63 -4.21 10.74
CA ILE A 153 1.91 -4.85 11.08
C ILE A 153 3.05 -4.42 10.15
N SER A 154 2.74 -4.17 8.88
CA SER A 154 3.66 -3.55 7.91
C SER A 154 4.20 -2.23 8.46
N GLN A 155 3.31 -1.31 8.82
CA GLN A 155 3.67 0.04 9.25
C GLN A 155 4.35 0.05 10.62
N LEU A 156 3.99 -0.86 11.53
CA LEU A 156 4.72 -1.06 12.78
C LEU A 156 6.17 -1.48 12.50
N SER A 157 6.38 -2.45 11.61
CA SER A 157 7.72 -2.93 11.26
C SER A 157 8.56 -1.86 10.54
N GLY A 158 7.98 -1.18 9.55
CA GLY A 158 8.59 -0.06 8.84
C GLY A 158 8.90 1.10 9.78
N GLY A 159 8.04 1.37 10.76
CA GLY A 159 8.26 2.41 11.75
C GLY A 159 9.53 2.21 12.59
N PHE A 160 9.87 0.96 12.91
CA PHE A 160 11.13 0.62 13.57
C PHE A 160 12.33 0.74 12.64
N ILE A 161 12.21 0.30 11.39
CA ILE A 161 13.29 0.39 10.39
C ILE A 161 13.62 1.85 10.07
N LEU A 162 12.60 2.69 9.85
CA LEU A 162 12.75 4.14 9.66
C LEU A 162 13.44 4.78 10.87
N SER A 163 13.01 4.43 12.09
CA SER A 163 13.65 4.91 13.32
C SER A 163 15.13 4.50 13.39
N TYR A 164 15.46 3.26 13.02
CA TYR A 164 16.84 2.78 12.98
C TYR A 164 17.69 3.57 11.97
N ILE A 165 17.18 3.76 10.75
CA ILE A 165 17.87 4.51 9.69
C ILE A 165 18.05 5.97 10.10
N ARG A 166 17.00 6.60 10.64
CA ARG A 166 17.02 7.99 11.13
C ARG A 166 18.12 8.22 12.16
N VAL A 167 18.27 7.28 13.09
CA VAL A 167 19.19 7.39 14.23
C VAL A 167 20.61 7.04 13.82
N ARG A 168 20.81 5.89 13.17
CA ARG A 168 22.13 5.42 12.76
C ARG A 168 22.72 6.28 11.65
N LEU A 169 21.90 6.73 10.69
CA LEU A 169 22.30 7.59 9.60
C LEU A 169 21.80 9.02 9.83
N ASN A 170 20.73 9.43 9.15
CA ASN A 170 20.10 10.74 9.33
C ASN A 170 18.70 10.74 8.71
N ILE A 171 17.98 11.86 8.84
CA ILE A 171 16.61 12.00 8.35
C ILE A 171 16.50 11.89 6.82
N LEU A 172 17.52 12.30 6.05
CA LEU A 172 17.48 12.23 4.59
C LEU A 172 17.49 10.78 4.11
N TYR A 173 18.28 9.91 4.75
CA TYR A 173 18.30 8.49 4.42
C TYR A 173 17.02 7.78 4.85
N SER A 174 16.41 8.22 5.96
CA SER A 174 15.12 7.70 6.40
C SER A 174 14.01 8.09 5.43
N LEU A 175 13.98 9.35 4.99
CA LEU A 175 13.08 9.84 3.94
C LEU A 175 13.28 9.10 2.61
N LEU A 176 14.53 8.91 2.17
CA LEU A 176 14.84 8.15 0.96
C LEU A 176 14.32 6.71 1.07
N TYR A 177 14.56 6.04 2.20
CA TYR A 177 14.06 4.69 2.44
C TYR A 177 12.54 4.64 2.36
N HIS A 178 11.86 5.58 3.03
CA HIS A 178 10.41 5.67 3.05
C HIS A 178 9.82 5.88 1.64
N ALA A 179 10.40 6.81 0.88
CA ALA A 179 10.01 7.05 -0.50
C ALA A 179 10.23 5.80 -1.38
N LEU A 180 11.35 5.08 -1.21
CA LEU A 180 11.63 3.84 -1.93
C LEU A 180 10.62 2.74 -1.59
N TRP A 181 10.27 2.60 -0.31
CA TRP A 181 9.25 1.65 0.15
C TRP A 181 7.90 1.92 -0.52
N ASN A 182 7.43 3.17 -0.45
CA ASN A 182 6.15 3.56 -1.03
C ASN A 182 6.16 3.48 -2.55
N MET A 183 7.24 3.89 -3.22
CA MET A 183 7.38 3.72 -4.67
C MET A 183 7.33 2.25 -5.07
N LEU A 184 7.99 1.37 -4.31
CA LEU A 184 7.99 -0.07 -4.59
C LEU A 184 6.59 -0.66 -4.50
N PHE A 185 5.87 -0.45 -3.40
CA PHE A 185 4.59 -1.12 -3.15
C PHE A 185 3.37 -0.40 -3.71
N ALA A 186 3.36 0.94 -3.77
CA ALA A 186 2.23 1.69 -4.31
C ALA A 186 2.28 1.84 -5.84
N ILE A 187 3.46 1.70 -6.47
CA ILE A 187 3.62 1.93 -7.91
C ILE A 187 4.22 0.72 -8.63
N VAL A 188 5.43 0.31 -8.26
CA VAL A 188 6.19 -0.69 -9.04
C VAL A 188 5.53 -2.06 -8.98
N VAL A 189 5.12 -2.53 -7.80
CA VAL A 189 4.49 -3.86 -7.64
C VAL A 189 3.16 -3.94 -8.39
N PRO A 190 2.18 -3.01 -8.22
CA PRO A 190 0.95 -3.04 -9.01
C PRO A 190 1.20 -2.99 -10.51
N PHE A 191 2.13 -2.14 -10.97
CA PHE A 191 2.50 -2.07 -12.39
C PHE A 191 3.02 -3.41 -12.91
N VAL A 192 3.94 -4.06 -12.19
CA VAL A 192 4.52 -5.35 -12.58
C VAL A 192 3.47 -6.45 -12.58
N ILE A 193 2.60 -6.51 -11.56
CA ILE A 193 1.51 -7.50 -11.51
C ILE A 193 0.62 -7.37 -12.75
N LEU A 194 0.19 -6.15 -13.06
CA LEU A 194 -0.72 -5.89 -14.17
C LEU A 194 -0.06 -6.08 -15.54
N PHE A 195 1.23 -5.75 -15.67
CA PHE A 195 1.99 -6.05 -16.89
C PHE A 195 2.00 -7.56 -17.23
N PHE A 196 1.96 -8.43 -16.22
CA PHE A 196 1.90 -9.88 -16.40
C PHE A 196 0.48 -10.46 -16.32
N THR A 197 -0.55 -9.62 -16.14
CA THR A 197 -1.94 -10.07 -16.08
C THR A 197 -2.55 -10.03 -17.49
N PRO A 198 -2.86 -11.19 -18.10
CA PRO A 198 -3.43 -11.20 -19.44
C PRO A 198 -4.87 -10.64 -19.45
N PRO A 199 -5.31 -10.03 -20.57
CA PRO A 199 -6.69 -9.60 -20.70
C PRO A 199 -7.63 -10.79 -20.62
N PHE A 200 -8.74 -10.63 -19.89
CA PHE A 200 -9.82 -11.60 -19.98
C PHE A 200 -10.52 -11.45 -21.32
N THR A 201 -10.68 -12.55 -22.03
CA THR A 201 -11.45 -12.58 -23.28
C THR A 201 -12.41 -13.75 -23.25
N ALA A 202 -13.66 -13.51 -23.67
CA ALA A 202 -14.61 -14.56 -23.96
C ALA A 202 -15.38 -14.22 -25.22
N HIS A 203 -15.47 -15.19 -26.13
CA HIS A 203 -16.16 -15.05 -27.39
C HIS A 203 -17.10 -16.25 -27.57
N THR A 204 -18.37 -15.96 -27.84
CA THR A 204 -19.39 -16.96 -28.17
C THR A 204 -20.04 -16.60 -29.51
N SER A 205 -21.00 -17.40 -29.96
CA SER A 205 -21.81 -17.05 -31.13
C SER A 205 -22.71 -15.81 -30.90
N TYR A 206 -22.95 -15.43 -29.64
CA TYR A 206 -23.90 -14.39 -29.25
C TYR A 206 -23.26 -13.10 -28.75
N TYR A 207 -22.11 -13.18 -28.09
CA TYR A 207 -21.39 -12.03 -27.53
C TYR A 207 -19.87 -12.16 -27.62
N SER A 208 -19.19 -11.02 -27.54
CA SER A 208 -17.74 -10.88 -27.39
C SER A 208 -17.45 -9.93 -26.25
N ILE A 209 -16.55 -10.33 -25.35
CA ILE A 209 -16.08 -9.50 -24.25
C ILE A 209 -14.55 -9.55 -24.16
N ARG A 210 -13.95 -8.38 -23.96
CA ARG A 210 -12.55 -8.21 -23.57
C ARG A 210 -12.50 -7.26 -22.38
N ILE A 211 -11.79 -7.67 -21.33
CA ILE A 211 -11.57 -6.87 -20.13
C ILE A 211 -10.08 -6.80 -19.87
N GLU A 212 -9.58 -5.57 -19.74
CA GLU A 212 -8.20 -5.24 -19.39
C GLU A 212 -8.20 -4.46 -18.08
N GLN A 213 -7.27 -4.79 -17.18
CA GLN A 213 -7.03 -4.03 -15.96
C GLN A 213 -5.91 -3.02 -16.21
N GLU A 214 -6.05 -1.82 -15.65
CA GLU A 214 -5.04 -0.77 -15.69
C GLU A 214 -4.60 -0.40 -14.29
N ALA A 215 -3.30 -0.15 -14.12
CA ALA A 215 -2.72 0.11 -12.80
C ALA A 215 -3.00 1.54 -12.35
N PHE A 216 -2.90 2.48 -13.27
CA PHE A 216 -2.93 3.91 -12.97
C PHE A 216 -3.54 4.69 -14.13
N LEU A 217 -4.19 5.80 -13.78
CA LEU A 217 -4.58 6.81 -14.76
C LEU A 217 -3.38 7.70 -15.10
N LEU A 218 -2.97 7.75 -16.36
CA LEU A 218 -1.90 8.61 -16.85
C LEU A 218 -2.44 10.01 -17.21
N PRO A 219 -1.60 11.05 -17.19
CA PRO A 219 -2.00 12.38 -17.65
C PRO A 219 -2.45 12.35 -19.11
N GLY A 220 -3.71 12.73 -19.36
CA GLY A 220 -4.31 12.76 -20.70
C GLY A 220 -5.22 11.58 -21.02
N ASP A 221 -5.27 10.56 -20.15
CA ASP A 221 -6.20 9.46 -20.30
C ASP A 221 -7.66 9.94 -20.16
N ALA A 222 -8.51 9.49 -21.07
CA ALA A 222 -9.94 9.73 -21.02
C ALA A 222 -10.61 8.68 -20.14
N ILE A 223 -11.43 9.14 -19.19
CA ILE A 223 -12.36 8.30 -18.44
C ILE A 223 -13.69 8.31 -19.19
N SER A 224 -14.15 7.15 -19.67
CA SER A 224 -15.38 7.06 -20.44
C SER A 224 -16.20 5.82 -20.07
N LEU A 225 -17.52 5.96 -20.17
CA LEU A 225 -18.48 4.87 -20.10
C LEU A 225 -19.52 5.10 -21.20
N GLU A 226 -19.59 4.16 -22.14
CA GLU A 226 -20.63 4.11 -23.17
C GLU A 226 -21.36 2.78 -23.04
N ALA A 227 -22.67 2.83 -22.79
CA ALA A 227 -23.49 1.63 -22.67
C ALA A 227 -24.77 1.76 -23.50
N ASN A 228 -25.13 0.68 -24.19
CA ASN A 228 -26.43 0.53 -24.84
C ASN A 228 -27.21 -0.55 -24.09
N ILE A 229 -28.16 -0.10 -23.28
CA ILE A 229 -29.01 -0.95 -22.45
C ILE A 229 -30.47 -0.71 -22.85
N GLN A 230 -31.16 -1.77 -23.26
CA GLN A 230 -32.57 -1.74 -23.66
C GLN A 230 -33.28 -2.94 -23.05
N ASP A 231 -34.46 -2.74 -22.48
CA ASP A 231 -35.27 -3.80 -21.84
C ASP A 231 -34.47 -4.67 -20.86
N ASP A 232 -33.67 -4.01 -20.02
CA ASP A 232 -32.76 -4.62 -19.02
C ASP A 232 -31.68 -5.57 -19.60
N LYS A 233 -31.41 -5.45 -20.90
CA LYS A 233 -30.34 -6.17 -21.59
C LYS A 233 -29.23 -5.24 -22.05
N ILE A 234 -28.00 -5.69 -21.84
CA ILE A 234 -26.78 -4.99 -22.27
C ILE A 234 -26.42 -5.48 -23.67
N TYR A 235 -26.43 -4.58 -24.65
CA TYR A 235 -26.06 -4.86 -26.05
C TYR A 235 -24.63 -4.45 -26.35
N ASN A 236 -24.21 -3.31 -25.78
CA ASN A 236 -22.86 -2.78 -25.94
C ASN A 236 -22.45 -2.14 -24.60
N LEU A 237 -21.21 -2.37 -24.20
CA LEU A 237 -20.61 -1.68 -23.06
C LEU A 237 -19.13 -1.46 -23.33
N LYS A 238 -18.72 -0.20 -23.34
CA LYS A 238 -17.35 0.23 -23.51
C LYS A 238 -16.96 1.12 -22.33
N THR A 239 -15.83 0.79 -21.71
CA THR A 239 -15.23 1.62 -20.67
C THR A 239 -13.78 1.93 -21.00
N ASP A 240 -13.35 3.16 -20.72
CA ASP A 240 -11.95 3.57 -20.76
C ASP A 240 -11.58 4.10 -19.37
N HIS A 241 -10.57 3.50 -18.73
CA HIS A 241 -10.04 3.82 -17.41
C HIS A 241 -11.13 3.99 -16.34
N TYR A 242 -12.13 3.09 -16.34
CA TYR A 242 -13.31 3.23 -15.49
C TYR A 242 -13.23 2.30 -14.28
N GLN A 243 -13.58 2.81 -13.10
CA GLN A 243 -13.56 2.01 -11.88
C GLN A 243 -14.64 0.91 -11.92
N LEU A 244 -14.25 -0.34 -11.63
CA LEU A 244 -15.18 -1.46 -11.64
C LEU A 244 -16.31 -1.27 -10.64
N GLN A 245 -16.02 -0.73 -9.45
CA GLN A 245 -17.06 -0.44 -8.45
C GLN A 245 -18.11 0.55 -8.99
N TYR A 246 -17.69 1.62 -9.68
CA TYR A 246 -18.64 2.57 -10.27
C TYR A 246 -19.44 1.97 -11.43
N LEU A 247 -18.84 1.04 -12.17
CA LEU A 247 -19.57 0.28 -13.19
C LEU A 247 -20.66 -0.60 -12.55
N LEU A 248 -20.34 -1.28 -11.44
CA LEU A 248 -21.32 -2.08 -10.72
C LEU A 248 -22.45 -1.19 -10.17
N ASP A 249 -22.12 -0.06 -9.55
CA ASP A 249 -23.12 0.88 -9.04
C ASP A 249 -24.00 1.43 -10.18
N TYR A 250 -23.44 1.69 -11.37
CA TYR A 250 -24.19 2.13 -12.55
C TYR A 250 -25.15 1.07 -13.08
N LEU A 251 -24.73 -0.20 -13.14
CA LEU A 251 -25.53 -1.27 -13.71
C LEU A 251 -26.59 -1.83 -12.74
N TYR A 252 -26.23 -1.97 -11.46
CA TYR A 252 -27.00 -2.71 -10.45
C TYR A 252 -27.55 -1.83 -9.32
N GLY A 253 -27.14 -0.56 -9.25
CA GLY A 253 -27.49 0.35 -8.17
C GLY A 253 -26.46 0.37 -7.05
N THR A 254 -26.42 1.49 -6.32
CA THR A 254 -25.42 1.72 -5.27
C THR A 254 -25.57 0.72 -4.12
N ASN A 255 -24.44 0.33 -3.51
CA ASN A 255 -24.37 -0.55 -2.33
C ASN A 255 -24.92 -1.98 -2.49
N HIS A 256 -25.22 -2.46 -3.70
CA HIS A 256 -25.67 -3.85 -3.91
C HIS A 256 -24.50 -4.83 -4.01
N HIS A 257 -23.40 -4.40 -4.62
CA HIS A 257 -22.21 -5.22 -4.83
C HIS A 257 -20.95 -4.47 -4.39
N ILE A 258 -19.96 -5.22 -3.89
CA ILE A 258 -18.63 -4.74 -3.54
C ILE A 258 -17.59 -5.56 -4.29
N THR A 259 -16.59 -4.90 -4.84
CA THR A 259 -15.44 -5.52 -5.51
C THR A 259 -14.14 -4.84 -5.11
N ASP A 260 -13.03 -5.50 -5.39
CA ASP A 260 -11.71 -4.88 -5.35
C ASP A 260 -11.64 -3.74 -6.39
N GLU A 261 -10.86 -2.71 -6.09
CA GLU A 261 -10.89 -1.39 -6.76
C GLU A 261 -10.03 -1.37 -8.03
N ASP A 262 -10.39 -2.23 -8.98
CA ASP A 262 -9.72 -2.33 -10.26
C ASP A 262 -10.25 -1.29 -11.25
N MET A 263 -9.33 -0.59 -11.89
CA MET A 263 -9.62 0.21 -13.06
C MET A 263 -9.67 -0.70 -14.30
N VAL A 264 -10.76 -0.64 -15.06
CA VAL A 264 -11.03 -1.59 -16.14
C VAL A 264 -11.36 -0.92 -17.47
N ASN A 265 -10.76 -1.46 -18.52
CA ASN A 265 -11.07 -1.23 -19.91
C ASN A 265 -11.91 -2.39 -20.43
N ILE A 266 -13.21 -2.16 -20.61
CA ILE A 266 -14.15 -3.17 -21.10
C ILE A 266 -14.50 -2.87 -22.55
N ARG A 267 -14.53 -3.92 -23.36
CA ARG A 267 -15.11 -3.95 -24.70
C ARG A 267 -16.10 -5.11 -24.75
N PHE A 268 -17.38 -4.82 -24.64
CA PHE A 268 -18.45 -5.81 -24.66
C PHE A 268 -19.43 -5.53 -25.80
N THR A 269 -19.77 -6.56 -26.57
CA THR A 269 -20.80 -6.48 -27.62
C THR A 269 -21.63 -7.77 -27.64
N SER A 270 -22.95 -7.65 -27.83
CA SER A 270 -23.88 -8.77 -27.97
C SER A 270 -24.90 -8.51 -29.08
N LYS A 271 -25.14 -9.52 -29.93
CA LYS A 271 -26.14 -9.42 -31.01
C LYS A 271 -27.58 -9.40 -30.51
N LYS A 272 -27.85 -10.06 -29.38
CA LYS A 272 -29.21 -10.22 -28.82
C LYS A 272 -29.41 -9.51 -27.48
N GLY A 273 -28.37 -8.83 -26.99
CA GLY A 273 -28.28 -8.39 -25.61
C GLY A 273 -28.07 -9.58 -24.66
N ILE A 274 -27.46 -9.35 -23.51
CA ILE A 274 -27.46 -10.30 -22.38
C ILE A 274 -28.08 -9.62 -21.17
N SER A 275 -28.66 -10.37 -20.24
CA SER A 275 -29.22 -9.77 -19.03
C SER A 275 -28.11 -9.16 -18.15
N LYS A 276 -28.48 -8.23 -17.26
CA LYS A 276 -27.53 -7.70 -16.28
C LYS A 276 -26.96 -8.79 -15.37
N GLU A 277 -27.76 -9.79 -14.99
CA GLU A 277 -27.30 -10.95 -14.20
C GLU A 277 -26.27 -11.79 -14.97
N GLU A 278 -26.54 -12.08 -16.25
CA GLU A 278 -25.58 -12.80 -17.11
C GLU A 278 -24.26 -12.01 -17.25
N PHE A 279 -24.33 -10.68 -17.36
CA PHE A 279 -23.14 -9.84 -17.38
C PHE A 279 -22.40 -9.85 -16.04
N LEU A 280 -23.12 -9.86 -14.91
CA LEU A 280 -22.51 -9.95 -13.58
C LEU A 280 -21.75 -11.28 -13.42
N ASP A 281 -22.33 -12.38 -13.89
CA ASP A 281 -21.70 -13.69 -13.88
C ASP A 281 -20.44 -13.72 -14.77
N LEU A 282 -20.40 -12.96 -15.86
CA LEU A 282 -19.19 -12.79 -16.67
C LEU A 282 -18.10 -12.04 -15.90
N LEU A 283 -18.45 -10.99 -15.16
CA LEU A 283 -17.49 -10.25 -14.33
C LEU A 283 -16.98 -11.14 -13.18
N LYS A 284 -17.86 -11.88 -12.51
CA LYS A 284 -17.52 -12.81 -11.42
C LYS A 284 -16.54 -13.93 -11.84
N LYS A 285 -16.32 -14.16 -13.14
CA LYS A 285 -15.29 -15.10 -13.63
C LYS A 285 -13.85 -14.63 -13.39
N ASN A 286 -13.61 -13.32 -13.30
CA ASN A 286 -12.25 -12.77 -13.06
C ASN A 286 -12.17 -11.87 -11.83
N TYR A 287 -13.30 -11.34 -11.37
CA TYR A 287 -13.34 -10.38 -10.27
C TYR A 287 -14.05 -10.98 -9.06
N LYS A 288 -13.50 -10.73 -7.86
CA LYS A 288 -14.16 -11.07 -6.60
C LYS A 288 -15.23 -10.04 -6.30
N ILE A 289 -16.46 -10.33 -6.72
CA ILE A 289 -17.62 -9.47 -6.47
C ILE A 289 -18.48 -10.14 -5.38
N LYS A 290 -18.67 -9.44 -4.25
CA LYS A 290 -19.50 -9.87 -3.13
C LYS A 290 -20.81 -9.09 -3.10
N GLU A 291 -21.90 -9.74 -2.73
CA GLU A 291 -23.15 -9.07 -2.36
C GLU A 291 -23.04 -8.51 -0.94
N LYS A 292 -23.64 -7.34 -0.73
CA LYS A 292 -23.58 -6.62 0.55
C LYS A 292 -24.82 -6.88 1.41
#